data_AF-X0SED5-F1
#
_entry.id   AF-X0SED5-F1
#
_cell.length_a   1.000
_cell.length_b   1.000
_cell.length_c   1.000
_cell.angle_alpha   90.00
_cell.angle_beta   90.00
_cell.angle_gamma   90.00
#
_symmetry.space_group_name_H-M   'P 1'
#
loop_
_entity.id
_entity.type
_entity.pdbx_description
1 polymer ?
#
loop_
_entity_poly.entity_id
_entity_poly.type
_entity_poly.pdbx_seq_one_letter_code
_entity_poly.pdbx_strand_id
1 'polypeptide(L)'
;MPEPEFQIYAIKYAERIGIRGKTFMDGDPHDAPIAMDYFVWVLKSDERTIVVDVGMNRAEGERRERTFLRCPTEGLKLIGIDHNDVEDVVISHM
;
A
#
# COMPACT_ATOMS: atom_id res chain seq x y z
N MET A 1 2.22 -16.47 -28.24
CA MET A 1 1.59 -16.82 -26.94
C MET A 1 0.67 -15.67 -26.58
N PRO A 2 -0.49 -15.89 -25.94
CA PRO A 2 -1.29 -14.79 -25.43
C PRO A 2 -0.46 -13.99 -24.41
N GLU A 3 -0.72 -12.69 -24.30
CA GLU A 3 -0.15 -11.86 -23.23
C GLU A 3 -0.63 -12.39 -21.88
N PRO A 4 0.23 -12.39 -20.83
CA PRO A 4 -0.16 -12.84 -19.51
C PRO A 4 -1.27 -11.98 -18.92
N GLU A 5 -2.29 -12.63 -18.35
CA GLU A 5 -3.39 -11.96 -17.65
C GLU A 5 -3.04 -11.79 -16.17
N PHE A 6 -3.19 -10.57 -15.64
CA PHE A 6 -2.91 -10.26 -14.25
C PHE A 6 -4.18 -9.87 -13.50
N GLN A 7 -4.37 -10.47 -12.33
CA GLN A 7 -5.27 -9.99 -11.29
C GLN A 7 -4.51 -9.01 -10.39
N ILE A 8 -5.12 -7.84 -10.15
CA ILE A 8 -4.50 -6.77 -9.40
C ILE A 8 -5.24 -6.58 -8.07
N TYR A 9 -4.50 -6.63 -6.97
CA TYR A 9 -5.03 -6.39 -5.63
C TYR A 9 -4.43 -5.13 -5.03
N ALA A 10 -5.28 -4.30 -4.43
CA ALA A 10 -4.87 -3.20 -3.56
C ALA A 10 -5.10 -3.59 -2.10
N ILE A 11 -4.04 -3.72 -1.32
CA ILE A 11 -4.09 -4.13 0.08
C ILE A 11 -3.93 -2.90 0.96
N LYS A 12 -5.04 -2.40 1.49
CA LYS A 12 -5.03 -1.30 2.47
C LYS A 12 -4.38 -1.79 3.76
N TYR A 13 -3.31 -1.14 4.20
CA TYR A 13 -2.56 -1.54 5.39
C TYR A 13 -2.46 -0.45 6.46
N ALA A 14 -2.64 0.82 6.08
CA ALA A 14 -2.71 1.94 7.02
C ALA A 14 -3.60 3.05 6.48
N GLU A 15 -3.94 4.00 7.34
CA GLU A 15 -4.73 5.18 6.99
C GLU A 15 -4.36 6.38 7.87
N ARG A 16 -4.82 7.56 7.48
CA ARG A 16 -4.74 8.78 8.29
C ARG A 16 -5.86 9.74 7.95
N ILE A 17 -6.12 10.66 8.87
CA ILE A 17 -6.81 11.92 8.57
C ILE A 17 -5.75 13.02 8.51
N GLY A 18 -5.53 13.56 7.31
CA GLY A 18 -4.66 14.71 7.08
C GLY A 18 -5.43 16.03 7.06
N ILE A 19 -4.71 17.11 6.78
CA ILE A 19 -5.27 18.44 6.53
C ILE A 19 -5.07 18.77 5.06
N ARG A 20 -6.12 19.24 4.38
CA ARG A 20 -6.12 19.49 2.94
C ARG A 20 -5.00 20.46 2.52
N GLY A 21 -4.86 21.59 3.20
CA GLY A 21 -3.83 22.60 2.94
C GLY A 21 -2.38 22.10 3.11
N LYS A 22 -2.17 21.01 3.87
CA LYS A 22 -0.85 20.36 4.03
C LYS A 22 -0.62 19.19 3.07
N THR A 23 -1.65 18.78 2.33
CA THR A 23 -1.61 17.58 1.48
C THR A 23 -1.42 17.92 0.02
N PHE A 24 -1.98 19.03 -0.45
CA PHE A 24 -1.84 19.51 -1.82
C PHE A 24 -0.86 20.69 -1.88
N MET A 25 -0.06 20.75 -2.95
CA MET A 25 0.71 21.95 -3.27
C MET A 25 -0.26 23.09 -3.61
N ASP A 26 0.04 24.30 -3.14
CA ASP A 26 -0.79 25.50 -3.31
C ASP A 26 -2.25 25.31 -2.83
N GLY A 27 -2.44 24.46 -1.82
CA GLY A 27 -3.75 24.07 -1.32
C GLY A 27 -4.61 25.26 -0.85
N ASP A 28 -5.91 25.13 -1.10
CA ASP A 28 -6.96 25.99 -0.55
C ASP A 28 -6.71 26.24 0.96
N PRO A 29 -6.68 27.52 1.43
CA PRO A 29 -6.44 27.88 2.84
C PRO A 29 -7.54 27.39 3.79
N HIS A 30 -8.63 26.83 3.28
CA HIS A 30 -9.62 26.17 4.11
C HIS A 30 -9.09 24.82 4.63
N ASP A 31 -8.69 24.82 5.91
CA ASP A 31 -8.23 23.66 6.68
C ASP A 31 -9.36 22.63 6.90
N ALA A 32 -9.69 21.87 5.85
CA ALA A 32 -10.62 20.74 5.94
C ALA A 32 -9.87 19.42 6.20
N PRO A 33 -10.41 18.52 7.05
CA PRO A 33 -9.86 17.17 7.20
C PRO A 33 -10.00 16.38 5.90
N ILE A 34 -9.00 15.56 5.57
CA ILE A 34 -9.01 14.68 4.39
C ILE A 34 -8.52 13.28 4.78
N ALA A 35 -9.32 12.26 4.48
CA ALA A 35 -8.92 10.87 4.65
C ALA A 35 -7.90 10.46 3.59
N MET A 36 -6.90 9.67 3.97
CA MET A 36 -5.88 9.13 3.07
C MET A 36 -5.52 7.71 3.50
N ASP A 37 -5.54 6.81 2.53
CA ASP A 37 -5.24 5.40 2.70
C ASP A 37 -3.87 5.05 2.14
N TYR A 38 -3.22 4.07 2.76
CA TYR A 38 -1.94 3.53 2.34
C TYR A 38 -2.13 2.08 1.90
N PHE A 39 -1.59 1.78 0.72
CA PHE A 39 -1.70 0.48 0.07
C PHE A 39 -0.32 -0.08 -0.24
N VAL A 40 -0.24 -1.41 -0.23
CA VAL A 40 0.70 -2.15 -1.08
C VAL A 40 -0.13 -2.83 -2.18
N TRP A 41 0.49 -3.11 -3.32
CA TRP A 41 -0.21 -3.71 -4.45
C TRP A 41 0.37 -5.07 -4.79
N VAL A 42 -0.46 -5.93 -5.38
CA VAL A 42 -0.03 -7.22 -5.91
C VAL A 42 -0.54 -7.38 -7.33
N LEU A 43 0.34 -7.76 -8.23
CA LEU A 43 0.02 -8.21 -9.57
C LEU A 43 0.25 -9.72 -9.61
N LYS A 44 -0.81 -10.49 -9.79
CA LYS A 44 -0.78 -11.96 -9.76
C LYS A 44 -1.27 -12.53 -11.10
N SER A 45 -0.43 -13.32 -11.75
CA SER A 45 -0.81 -14.19 -12.86
C SER A 45 -0.66 -15.66 -12.44
N ASP A 46 -0.94 -16.59 -13.35
CA ASP A 46 -0.71 -18.01 -13.13
C ASP A 46 0.79 -18.37 -13.01
N GLU A 47 1.67 -17.53 -13.55
CA GLU A 47 3.11 -17.79 -13.62
C GLU A 47 3.94 -16.95 -12.63
N ARG A 48 3.42 -15.78 -12.22
CA ARG A 48 4.22 -14.81 -11.46
C ARG A 48 3.39 -13.99 -10.49
N THR A 49 4.00 -13.69 -9.34
CA THR A 49 3.47 -12.73 -8.36
C THR A 49 4.47 -11.60 -8.17
N ILE A 50 4.04 -10.36 -8.39
CA ILE A 50 4.84 -9.16 -8.17
C ILE A 50 4.18 -8.35 -7.06
N VAL A 51 4.96 -8.01 -6.03
CA VAL A 51 4.52 -7.07 -4.98
C VAL A 51 5.07 -5.69 -5.28
N VAL A 52 4.21 -4.68 -5.24
CA VAL A 52 4.60 -3.27 -5.39
C VAL A 52 4.50 -2.58 -4.04
N ASP A 53 5.64 -2.07 -3.60
CA ASP A 53 5.92 -1.50 -2.28
C ASP A 53 5.77 -2.48 -1.10
N VAL A 54 6.49 -2.19 -0.03
CA VAL A 54 6.48 -2.99 1.22
C VAL A 54 5.83 -2.26 2.39
N GLY A 55 5.30 -1.06 2.13
CA GLY A 55 4.68 -0.21 3.14
C GLY A 55 5.65 0.29 4.23
N MET A 56 5.10 0.96 5.22
CA MET A 56 5.82 1.36 6.44
C MET A 56 5.64 0.33 7.54
N ASN A 57 6.62 0.20 8.43
CA ASN A 57 6.46 -0.60 9.64
C ASN A 57 5.53 0.11 10.66
N ARG A 58 5.03 -0.64 11.64
CA ARG A 58 4.11 -0.14 12.67
C ARG A 58 4.67 1.05 13.45
N ALA A 59 5.91 0.92 13.95
CA ALA A 59 6.53 1.95 14.79
C ALA A 59 6.66 3.29 14.06
N GLU A 60 7.07 3.27 12.79
CA GLU A 60 7.18 4.47 11.96
C GLU A 60 5.81 5.05 11.60
N GLY A 61 4.83 4.20 11.31
CA GLY A 61 3.45 4.64 11.08
C GLY A 61 2.87 5.36 12.29
N GLU A 62 2.97 4.76 13.47
CA GLU A 62 2.50 5.34 14.73
C GLU A 62 3.24 6.65 15.05
N ARG A 63 4.58 6.68 14.89
CA ARG A 63 5.40 7.90 15.06
C ARG A 63 4.95 9.04 14.16
N ARG A 64 4.45 8.73 12.96
CA ARG A 64 3.95 9.72 11.98
C ARG A 64 2.46 10.02 12.11
N GLU A 65 1.78 9.52 13.14
CA GLU A 65 0.33 9.65 13.32
C GLU A 65 -0.44 9.00 12.15
N ARG A 66 -0.11 7.74 11.86
CA ARG A 66 -0.86 6.86 10.96
C ARG A 66 -1.55 5.79 11.78
N THR A 67 -2.79 5.48 11.43
CA THR A 67 -3.49 4.32 11.95
C THR A 67 -2.97 3.09 11.21
N PHE A 68 -2.16 2.29 11.88
CA PHE A 68 -1.64 1.04 11.32
C PHE A 68 -2.69 -0.07 11.47
N LEU A 69 -3.26 -0.54 10.36
CA LEU A 69 -4.37 -1.50 10.34
C LEU A 69 -3.88 -2.94 10.37
N ARG A 70 -2.80 -3.24 9.62
CA ARG A 70 -2.19 -4.58 9.51
C ARG A 70 -0.80 -4.50 8.88
N CYS A 71 0.00 -5.53 9.11
CA CYS A 71 1.22 -5.71 8.34
C CYS A 71 0.89 -6.04 6.88
N PRO A 72 1.58 -5.48 5.88
CA PRO A 72 1.42 -5.86 4.49
C PRO A 72 1.47 -7.38 4.25
N THR A 73 2.34 -8.10 4.95
CA THR A 73 2.45 -9.57 4.84
C THR A 73 1.21 -10.32 5.37
N GLU A 74 0.51 -9.77 6.37
CA GLU A 74 -0.79 -10.30 6.80
C GLU A 74 -1.84 -10.08 5.72
N GLY A 75 -1.78 -8.97 4.99
CA GLY A 75 -2.65 -8.69 3.85
C GLY A 75 -2.43 -9.65 2.68
N LEU A 76 -1.18 -9.98 2.35
CA LEU A 76 -0.85 -10.98 1.32
C LEU A 76 -1.47 -12.35 1.62
N LYS A 77 -1.43 -12.77 2.89
CA LYS A 77 -2.04 -14.05 3.31
C LYS A 77 -3.54 -14.10 3.07
N LEU A 78 -4.26 -12.97 3.18
CA LEU A 78 -5.71 -12.92 2.92
C LEU A 78 -6.08 -13.22 1.47
N ILE A 79 -5.14 -13.06 0.53
CA ILE A 79 -5.32 -13.38 -0.88
C ILE A 79 -4.54 -14.64 -1.30
N GLY A 80 -4.14 -15.46 -0.32
CA GLY A 80 -3.49 -16.75 -0.53
C GLY A 80 -2.05 -16.64 -1.03
N ILE A 81 -1.32 -15.59 -0.63
CA ILE A 81 0.09 -15.40 -0.99
C ILE A 81 0.94 -15.50 0.28
N ASP A 82 1.89 -16.44 0.30
CA ASP A 82 2.96 -16.43 1.29
C ASP A 82 4.04 -15.43 0.84
N HIS A 83 4.43 -14.54 1.75
CA HIS A 83 5.46 -13.55 1.44
C HIS A 83 6.85 -14.17 1.26
N ASN A 84 7.08 -15.39 1.76
CA ASN A 84 8.35 -16.11 1.55
C ASN A 84 8.50 -16.64 0.12
N ASP A 85 7.38 -16.80 -0.61
CA ASP A 85 7.35 -17.27 -1.99
C ASP A 85 7.36 -16.11 -3.01
N VAL A 86 7.38 -14.85 -2.54
CA VAL A 86 7.44 -13.67 -3.41
C VAL A 86 8.88 -13.45 -3.86
N GLU A 87 9.13 -13.67 -5.15
CA GLU A 87 10.45 -13.48 -5.77
C GLU A 87 10.67 -12.04 -6.26
N ASP A 88 9.59 -11.32 -6.56
CA ASP A 88 9.65 -10.01 -7.21
C ASP A 88 9.00 -8.91 -6.39
N VAL A 89 9.80 -7.90 -6.06
CA VAL A 89 9.35 -6.69 -5.37
C VAL A 89 9.78 -5.46 -6.17
N VAL A 90 8.80 -4.62 -6.49
CA VAL A 90 9.03 -3.29 -7.07
C VAL A 90 8.90 -2.27 -5.97
N ILE A 91 9.96 -1.52 -5.70
CA ILE A 91 9.92 -0.36 -4.81
C ILE A 91 9.70 0.88 -5.66
N SER A 92 8.55 1.54 -5.48
CA SER A 92 8.19 2.71 -6.27
C SER A 92 9.15 3.88 -6.04
N HIS A 93 9.63 4.04 -4.79
CA HIS A 93 10.59 5.06 -4.36
C HIS A 93 11.16 4.74 -2.96
N MET A 94 12.23 5.45 -2.56
CA MET A 94 12.83 5.40 -1.20
C MET A 94 13.00 6.79 -0.61
#